data_AF-A0A9X0A2P3-F1
#
_entry.id   AF-A0A9X0A2P3-F1
#
_cell.length_a   1.000
_cell.length_b   1.000
_cell.length_c   1.000
_cell.angle_alpha   90.00
_cell.angle_beta   90.00
_cell.angle_gamma   90.00
#
_symmetry.space_group_name_H-M   'P 1'
#
loop_
_entity.id
_entity.type
_entity.pdbx_description
1 polymer ?
#
loop_
_entity_poly.entity_id
_entity_poly.type
_entity_poly.pdbx_seq_one_letter_code
_entity_poly.pdbx_strand_id
1 'polypeptide(L)'
;MDPLVKAVLLRTCGFILWLSFSAWLFSIVEYTEKDNVEEKYKLLLSLYESMAAKYNMTIEEFNNFSSVVREALSEPKPQWTYLAAIDFVFQAVTTVGEEKYEVI
;
A
#
# COMPACT_ATOMS: atom_id res chain seq x y z
N MET A 1 0.74 13.89 41.72
CA MET A 1 0.82 12.73 40.80
C MET A 1 2.01 11.90 41.17
N ASP A 2 1.86 10.57 41.15
CA ASP A 2 2.96 9.63 41.36
C ASP A 2 4.12 9.96 40.39
N PRO A 3 5.38 10.03 40.85
CA PRO A 3 6.55 10.23 40.00
C PRO A 3 6.61 9.28 38.79
N LEU A 4 6.15 8.04 38.94
CA LEU A 4 6.05 7.05 37.87
C LEU A 4 5.06 7.50 36.79
N VAL A 5 3.88 7.97 37.19
CA VAL A 5 2.85 8.47 36.26
C VAL A 5 3.35 9.69 35.49
N LYS A 6 4.05 10.60 36.18
CA LYS A 6 4.66 11.77 35.53
C LYS A 6 5.72 11.37 34.50
N ALA A 7 6.55 10.36 34.82
CA ALA A 7 7.58 9.86 33.92
C ALA A 7 6.97 9.16 32.69
N VAL A 8 5.91 8.36 32.87
CA VAL A 8 5.19 7.71 31.77
C VAL A 8 4.58 8.78 30.85
N LEU A 9 3.87 9.77 31.39
CA LEU A 9 3.27 10.84 30.59
C LEU A 9 4.32 11.62 29.79
N LEU A 10 5.47 11.93 30.40
CA LEU A 10 6.56 12.62 29.72
C LEU A 10 7.13 11.79 28.57
N ARG A 11 7.37 10.49 28.79
CA ARG A 11 7.88 9.58 27.74
C ARG A 11 6.88 9.45 26.61
N THR A 12 5.61 9.24 26.92
CA THR A 12 4.54 9.15 25.91
C THR A 12 4.44 10.42 25.09
N CYS A 13 4.50 11.60 25.73
CA CYS A 13 4.52 12.88 25.02
C CYS A 13 5.73 12.99 24.08
N GLY A 14 6.92 12.62 24.56
CA GLY A 14 8.14 12.59 23.75
C GLY A 14 8.02 11.66 22.54
N PHE A 15 7.47 10.45 22.73
CA PHE A 15 7.22 9.51 21.63
C PHE A 15 6.24 10.06 20.60
N ILE A 16 5.14 10.68 21.04
CA ILE A 16 4.15 11.29 20.14
C ILE A 16 4.81 12.41 19.32
N LEU A 17 5.58 13.30 19.97
CA LEU A 17 6.29 14.38 19.27
C LEU A 17 7.30 13.82 18.25
N TRP A 18 8.03 12.77 18.61
CA TRP A 18 8.97 12.11 17.71
C TRP A 18 8.28 11.47 16.50
N LEU A 19 7.17 10.77 16.72
CA LEU A 19 6.37 10.17 15.64
C LEU A 19 5.81 11.24 14.71
N SER A 20 5.24 12.33 15.26
CA SER A 20 4.71 13.45 14.47
C SER A 20 5.80 14.14 13.65
N PHE A 21 6.98 14.38 14.25
CA PHE A 21 8.11 14.97 13.54
C PHE A 21 8.63 14.05 12.43
N SER A 22 8.72 12.75 12.70
CA SER A 22 9.14 11.76 11.70
C SER A 22 8.15 11.69 10.53
N ALA A 23 6.85 11.62 10.83
CA ALA A 23 5.80 11.62 9.80
C ALA A 23 5.85 12.89 8.94
N TRP A 24 6.09 14.05 9.56
CA TRP A 24 6.28 15.30 8.83
C TRP A 24 7.52 15.26 7.91
N LEU A 25 8.66 14.74 8.39
CA LEU A 25 9.84 14.57 7.55
C LEU A 25 9.58 13.64 6.36
N PHE A 26 8.95 12.48 6.58
CA PHE A 26 8.57 11.58 5.48
C PHE A 26 7.62 12.26 4.50
N SER A 27 6.67 13.07 4.98
CA SER A 27 5.79 13.84 4.10
C SER A 27 6.50 14.92 3.28
N ILE A 28 7.73 15.31 3.62
CA ILE A 28 8.52 16.23 2.77
C ILE A 28 9.39 15.43 1.79
N VAL A 29 10.00 14.35 2.28
CA VAL A 29 10.96 13.56 1.51
C VAL A 29 10.26 12.69 0.46
N GLU A 30 9.17 12.02 0.83
CA GLU A 30 8.44 11.08 -0.02
C GLU A 30 7.28 11.72 -0.78
N TYR A 31 6.97 12.98 -0.49
CA TYR A 31 5.92 13.68 -1.22
C TYR A 31 6.37 13.97 -2.65
N THR A 32 5.87 13.15 -3.57
CA THR A 32 5.89 13.48 -4.99
C THR A 32 4.72 14.42 -5.26
N GLU A 33 5.02 15.64 -5.74
CA GLU A 33 4.05 16.72 -6.05
C GLU A 33 2.88 16.31 -6.96
N LYS A 34 3.05 15.19 -7.67
CA LYS A 34 2.02 14.58 -8.51
C LYS A 34 1.00 13.85 -7.63
N ASP A 35 -0.22 14.40 -7.58
CA ASP A 35 -1.36 13.66 -7.07
C ASP A 35 -1.52 12.38 -7.91
N ASN A 36 -1.04 11.27 -7.35
CA ASN A 36 -1.01 9.99 -8.03
C ASN A 36 -2.42 9.58 -8.48
N VAL A 37 -3.45 10.08 -7.81
CA VAL A 37 -4.85 9.77 -8.12
C VAL A 37 -5.26 10.43 -9.43
N GLU A 38 -4.99 11.72 -9.60
CA GLU A 38 -5.34 12.44 -10.83
C GLU A 38 -4.54 11.92 -12.03
N GLU A 39 -3.25 11.64 -11.86
CA GLU A 39 -2.43 11.08 -12.92
C GLU A 39 -2.87 9.67 -13.33
N LYS A 40 -3.15 8.80 -12.35
CA LYS A 40 -3.68 7.45 -12.62
C LYS A 40 -5.04 7.52 -13.30
N TYR A 41 -5.90 8.46 -12.89
CA TYR A 41 -7.19 8.68 -13.53
C TYR A 41 -7.04 9.12 -14.99
N LYS A 42 -6.19 10.10 -15.27
CA LYS A 42 -5.89 10.57 -16.64
C LYS A 42 -5.33 9.44 -17.51
N LEU A 43 -4.45 8.61 -16.95
CA LEU A 43 -3.88 7.47 -17.65
C LEU A 43 -4.95 6.41 -17.98
N LEU A 44 -5.83 6.11 -17.02
CA LEU A 44 -6.94 5.17 -17.23
C LEU A 44 -7.95 5.69 -18.27
N LEU A 45 -8.25 6.99 -18.23
CA LEU A 45 -9.12 7.66 -19.20
C LEU A 45 -8.53 7.63 -20.60
N SER A 46 -7.24 7.97 -20.74
CA SER A 46 -6.54 7.90 -22.03
C SER A 46 -6.51 6.48 -22.61
N LEU A 47 -6.33 5.47 -21.74
CA LEU A 47 -6.40 4.07 -22.15
C LEU A 47 -7.82 3.69 -22.61
N TYR A 48 -8.85 4.10 -21.88
CA TYR A 48 -10.25 3.90 -22.29
C TYR A 48 -10.53 4.53 -23.65
N GLU A 49 -10.17 5.80 -23.85
CA GLU A 49 -10.38 6.51 -25.12
C GLU A 49 -9.69 5.78 -26.29
N SER A 50 -8.47 5.29 -26.09
CA SER A 50 -7.73 4.51 -27.08
C SER A 50 -8.44 3.19 -27.43
N MET A 51 -8.93 2.47 -26.42
CA MET A 51 -9.63 1.20 -26.58
C MET A 51 -11.01 1.40 -27.24
N ALA A 52 -11.73 2.44 -26.83
CA ALA A 52 -13.00 2.84 -27.44
C ALA A 52 -12.81 3.20 -28.92
N ALA A 53 -11.77 3.97 -29.26
CA ALA A 53 -11.49 4.36 -30.64
C ALA A 53 -11.09 3.16 -31.53
N LYS A 54 -10.30 2.22 -31.01
CA LYS A 54 -9.77 1.09 -31.80
C LYS A 54 -10.73 -0.09 -31.90
N TYR A 55 -11.49 -0.35 -30.84
CA TYR A 55 -12.29 -1.56 -30.69
C TYR A 55 -13.79 -1.28 -30.51
N ASN A 56 -14.21 -0.01 -30.51
CA ASN A 56 -15.59 0.40 -30.22
C ASN A 56 -16.09 -0.13 -28.86
N MET A 57 -15.18 -0.17 -27.88
CA MET A 57 -15.43 -0.68 -26.53
C MET A 57 -16.23 0.31 -25.70
N THR A 58 -17.25 -0.18 -25.00
CA THR A 58 -18.04 0.60 -24.04
C THR A 58 -17.29 0.77 -22.71
N ILE A 59 -17.69 1.77 -21.92
CA ILE A 59 -17.11 1.99 -20.58
C ILE A 59 -17.34 0.81 -19.63
N GLU A 60 -18.47 0.10 -19.76
CA GLU A 60 -18.79 -1.07 -18.95
C GLU A 60 -17.85 -2.24 -19.28
N GLU A 61 -17.64 -2.53 -20.56
CA GLU A 61 -16.69 -3.54 -21.02
C GLU A 61 -15.26 -3.21 -20.57
N PHE A 62 -14.85 -1.94 -20.67
CA PHE A 62 -13.54 -1.49 -20.22
C PHE A 62 -13.36 -1.64 -18.71
N ASN A 63 -14.37 -1.29 -17.91
CA ASN A 63 -14.34 -1.46 -16.46
C ASN A 63 -14.26 -2.94 -16.05
N ASN A 64 -14.98 -3.82 -16.75
CA ASN A 64 -14.89 -5.26 -16.53
C ASN A 64 -13.52 -5.82 -16.94
N PHE A 65 -12.98 -5.40 -18.08
CA PHE A 65 -11.65 -5.82 -18.53
C PHE A 65 -10.56 -5.36 -17.54
N SER A 66 -10.59 -4.09 -17.15
CA SER A 66 -9.58 -3.52 -16.26
C SER A 66 -9.66 -4.08 -14.84
N SER A 67 -10.84 -4.48 -14.36
CA SER A 67 -10.96 -5.18 -13.07
C SER A 67 -10.30 -6.56 -13.10
N VAL A 68 -10.52 -7.33 -14.16
CA VAL A 68 -9.89 -8.65 -14.36
C VAL A 68 -8.38 -8.52 -14.49
N VAL A 69 -7.90 -7.54 -15.27
CA VAL A 69 -6.45 -7.26 -15.38
C VAL A 69 -5.85 -6.85 -14.04
N ARG A 70 -6.56 -6.01 -13.27
CA ARG A 70 -6.11 -5.62 -11.93
C ARG A 70 -5.99 -6.82 -11.00
N GLU A 71 -6.95 -7.75 -11.03
CA GLU A 71 -6.88 -8.97 -10.23
C GLU A 71 -5.73 -9.88 -10.70
N ALA A 72 -5.56 -10.05 -12.01
CA ALA A 72 -4.50 -10.89 -12.57
C ALA A 72 -3.07 -10.34 -12.32
N LEU A 73 -2.92 -9.02 -12.28
CA LEU A 73 -1.66 -8.34 -11.97
C LEU A 73 -1.48 -8.01 -10.48
N SER A 74 -2.51 -8.20 -9.66
CA SER A 74 -2.39 -8.03 -8.21
C SER A 74 -1.50 -9.11 -7.62
N GLU A 75 -0.96 -8.84 -6.44
CA GLU A 75 -0.10 -9.79 -5.75
C GLU A 75 -0.79 -11.15 -5.59
N PRO A 76 -0.08 -12.25 -5.90
CA PRO A 76 -0.65 -13.57 -5.77
C PRO A 76 -1.00 -13.81 -4.30
N LYS A 77 -2.20 -14.34 -4.05
CA LYS A 77 -2.59 -14.77 -2.71
C LYS A 77 -1.55 -15.78 -2.21
N PRO A 78 -1.14 -15.70 -0.93
CA PRO A 78 -0.13 -16.60 -0.40
C PRO A 78 -0.58 -18.05 -0.56
N GLN A 79 0.25 -18.84 -1.22
CA GLN A 79 0.05 -20.28 -1.30
C GLN A 79 0.51 -20.90 0.02
N TRP A 80 -0.45 -21.29 0.86
CA TRP A 80 -0.19 -21.90 2.16
C TRP A 80 0.33 -23.34 2.04
N THR A 81 1.60 -23.46 1.67
CA THR A 81 2.37 -24.71 1.80
C THR A 81 2.98 -24.81 3.18
N TYR A 82 3.43 -26.00 3.58
CA TYR A 82 4.06 -26.20 4.89
C TYR A 82 5.29 -25.32 5.11
N LEU A 83 6.14 -25.14 4.09
CA LEU A 83 7.33 -24.28 4.18
C LEU A 83 6.94 -22.79 4.27
N ALA A 84 5.96 -22.35 3.48
CA ALA A 84 5.46 -20.98 3.57
C ALA A 84 4.84 -20.66 4.95
N ALA A 85 4.16 -21.65 5.56
CA ALA A 85 3.62 -21.52 6.91
C ALA A 85 4.73 -21.43 7.98
N ILE A 86 5.82 -22.20 7.85
CA ILE A 86 6.98 -22.08 8.75
C ILE A 86 7.61 -20.68 8.65
N ASP A 87 7.84 -20.19 7.43
CA ASP A 87 8.39 -18.84 7.21
C ASP A 87 7.50 -17.77 7.85
N PHE A 88 6.18 -17.86 7.64
CA PHE A 88 5.21 -16.95 8.24
C PHE A 88 5.29 -16.97 9.78
N VAL A 89 5.31 -18.17 10.38
CA VAL A 89 5.44 -18.31 11.84
C VAL A 89 6.76 -17.71 12.33
N PHE A 90 7.87 -17.93 11.60
CA PHE A 90 9.16 -17.34 11.95
C PHE A 90 9.11 -15.81 11.92
N GLN A 91 8.51 -15.21 10.90
CA GLN A 91 8.33 -13.75 10.82
C GLN A 91 7.43 -13.21 11.93
N ALA A 92 6.35 -13.92 12.27
CA ALA A 92 5.45 -13.55 13.35
C ALA A 92 6.14 -13.59 14.71
N VAL A 93 6.93 -14.64 14.97
CA VAL A 93 7.69 -14.81 16.22
C VAL A 93 8.82 -13.80 16.33
N THR A 94 9.50 -13.49 15.23
CA THR A 94 10.57 -12.47 15.21
C THR A 94 10.05 -11.05 15.09
N THR A 95 8.74 -10.87 14.87
CA THR A 95 8.05 -9.58 14.68
C THR A 95 8.57 -8.77 13.47
N VAL A 96 9.21 -9.43 12.51
CA VAL A 96 9.77 -8.79 11.30
C VAL A 96 8.66 -8.37 10.33
N GLY A 97 7.76 -9.31 9.99
CA GLY A 97 6.55 -9.06 9.18
C GLY A 97 6.80 -8.53 7.76
N GLU A 98 7.36 -9.34 6.87
CA GLU A 98 7.54 -8.96 5.45
C GLU A 98 6.32 -9.34 4.59
N GLU A 99 5.87 -8.44 3.73
CA GLU A 99 5.03 -8.78 2.57
C GLU A 99 5.90 -9.47 1.51
N LYS A 100 5.61 -10.74 1.19
CA LYS A 100 6.32 -11.45 0.12
C LYS A 100 5.82 -10.96 -1.24
N TYR A 101 6.67 -10.23 -1.98
CA TYR A 101 6.45 -9.92 -3.40
C TYR A 101 7.06 -11.01 -4.29
N GLU A 102 6.23 -11.84 -4.91
CA GLU A 102 6.62 -12.54 -6.15
C GLU A 102 5.89 -11.85 -7.31
N VAL A 103 6.60 -10.98 -8.03
CA VAL A 103 6.18 -10.46 -9.33
C VAL A 103 6.72 -11.41 -10.40
N ILE A 104 5.83 -11.84 -11.29
CA ILE A 104 6.10 -12.71 -12.46
C ILE A 104 7.15 -12.08 -13.37
#